data_AF-A0A964X0U7-F1
#
_entry.id   AF-A0A964X0U7-F1
#
_cell.length_a   1.000
_cell.length_b   1.000
_cell.length_c   1.000
_cell.angle_alpha   90.00
_cell.angle_beta   90.00
_cell.angle_gamma   90.00
#
_symmetry.space_group_name_H-M   'P 1'
#
loop_
_entity.id
_entity.type
_entity.pdbx_description
1 polymer ?
#
loop_
_entity_poly.entity_id
_entity_poly.type
_entity_poly.pdbx_seq_one_letter_code
_entity_poly.pdbx_strand_id
1 'polypeptide(L)'
;MTEILRISVPMTFWLAAFSAVYGLQGFICSRHWFEAEVEGLTVARMALVGAWLLVIAVQVAMLAMLRAERWASPEPTMRFVSVTLAVVALVAAVWSLVPVATTSICY
;
A
#
# COMPACT_ATOMS: atom_id res chain seq x y z
N MET A 1 -18.51 -15.20 -9.36
CA MET A 1 -17.51 -15.17 -8.24
C MET A 1 -16.44 -14.09 -8.43
N THR A 2 -16.01 -13.80 -9.66
CA THR A 2 -14.98 -12.78 -9.97
C THR A 2 -15.32 -11.37 -9.48
N GLU A 3 -16.60 -11.00 -9.44
CA GLU A 3 -17.04 -9.67 -8.98
C GLU A 3 -16.77 -9.42 -7.49
N ILE A 4 -17.02 -10.43 -6.64
CA ILE A 4 -16.72 -10.34 -5.20
C ILE A 4 -15.21 -10.16 -5.00
N LEU A 5 -14.41 -10.87 -5.79
CA LEU A 5 -12.95 -10.72 -5.78
C LEU A 5 -12.54 -9.28 -6.17
N ARG A 6 -13.10 -8.73 -7.26
CA ARG A 6 -12.79 -7.36 -7.72
C ARG A 6 -13.14 -6.27 -6.71
N ILE A 7 -14.20 -6.46 -5.94
CA ILE A 7 -14.65 -5.51 -4.91
C ILE A 7 -13.79 -5.61 -3.65
N SER A 8 -13.40 -6.83 -3.24
CA SER A 8 -12.69 -7.06 -1.98
C SER A 8 -11.17 -6.88 -2.08
N VAL A 9 -10.57 -7.21 -3.23
CA VAL A 9 -9.12 -7.21 -3.45
C VAL A 9 -8.42 -5.88 -3.11
N PRO A 10 -8.93 -4.69 -3.48
CA PRO A 10 -8.23 -3.43 -3.17
C PRO A 10 -8.15 -3.16 -1.67
N MET A 11 -9.22 -3.52 -0.92
CA MET A 11 -9.27 -3.30 0.52
C MET A 11 -8.48 -4.34 1.30
N THR A 12 -8.52 -5.60 0.89
CA THR A 12 -7.70 -6.65 1.53
C THR A 12 -6.22 -6.41 1.28
N PHE A 13 -5.85 -5.95 0.08
CA PHE A 13 -4.48 -5.57 -0.23
C PHE A 13 -4.02 -4.39 0.64
N TRP A 14 -4.85 -3.34 0.78
CA TRP A 14 -4.53 -2.22 1.67
C TRP A 14 -4.29 -2.68 3.11
N LEU A 15 -5.14 -3.54 3.66
CA LEU A 15 -5.01 -4.05 5.03
C LEU A 15 -3.74 -4.88 5.23
N ALA A 16 -3.41 -5.74 4.26
CA ALA A 16 -2.21 -6.56 4.26
C ALA A 16 -0.95 -5.69 4.17
N ALA A 17 -0.95 -4.71 3.26
CA ALA A 17 0.13 -3.75 3.09
C ALA A 17 0.36 -2.90 4.34
N PHE A 18 -0.71 -2.38 4.95
CA PHE A 18 -0.64 -1.63 6.20
C PHE A 18 0.03 -2.45 7.31
N SER A 19 -0.45 -3.68 7.51
CA SER A 19 0.11 -4.60 8.51
C SER A 19 1.59 -4.92 8.24
N ALA A 20 1.95 -5.14 6.97
CA ALA A 20 3.32 -5.44 6.58
C ALA A 20 4.27 -4.25 6.82
N VAL A 21 3.87 -3.03 6.44
CA VAL A 21 4.72 -1.84 6.61
C VAL A 21 4.89 -1.48 8.08
N TYR A 22 3.82 -1.52 8.88
CA TYR A 22 3.92 -1.26 10.32
C TYR A 22 4.66 -2.38 11.06
N GLY A 23 4.51 -3.64 10.65
CA GLY A 23 5.30 -4.75 11.17
C GLY A 23 6.80 -4.59 10.85
N LEU A 24 7.11 -4.17 9.62
CA LEU A 24 8.47 -3.84 9.20
C LEU A 24 9.04 -2.68 10.01
N GLN A 25 8.25 -1.63 10.27
CA GLN A 25 8.66 -0.52 11.13
C GLN A 25 9.01 -0.99 12.55
N GLY A 26 8.18 -1.85 13.16
CA GLY A 26 8.48 -2.44 14.47
C GLY A 26 9.74 -3.31 14.47
N PHE A 27 9.96 -4.07 13.39
CA PHE A 27 11.17 -4.89 13.22
C PHE A 27 12.43 -4.04 13.09
N ILE A 28 12.37 -2.96 12.32
CA ILE A 28 13.45 -1.98 12.12
C ILE A 28 13.84 -1.29 13.43
N CYS A 29 12.87 -1.01 14.31
CA CYS A 29 13.15 -0.40 15.62
C CYS A 29 13.66 -1.38 16.68
N SER A 30 13.71 -2.67 16.39
CA SER A 30 14.44 -3.61 17.24
C SER A 30 15.95 -3.35 17.13
N ARG A 31 16.68 -3.44 18.25
CA ARG A 31 18.13 -3.11 18.41
C ARG A 31 19.11 -3.69 17.38
N HIS A 32 18.68 -4.54 16.45
CA HIS A 32 19.54 -5.28 15.53
C HIS A 32 19.82 -4.59 14.18
N TRP A 33 19.14 -3.49 13.85
CA TRP A 33 19.24 -2.84 12.52
C TRP A 33 20.01 -1.50 12.51
N PHE A 34 20.55 -1.07 13.66
CA PHE A 34 21.07 0.28 13.87
C PHE A 34 22.46 0.58 13.26
N GLU A 35 23.14 -0.40 12.63
CA GLU A 35 24.56 -0.23 12.25
C GLU A 35 24.82 0.00 10.75
N ALA A 36 23.79 -0.03 9.90
CA ALA A 36 23.94 0.21 8.47
C ALA A 36 23.46 1.61 8.08
N GLU A 37 24.33 2.61 8.21
CA GLU A 37 24.16 3.93 7.61
C GLU A 37 24.79 3.93 6.20
N VAL A 38 24.00 4.28 5.18
CA VAL A 38 24.51 4.49 3.82
C VAL A 38 24.13 5.93 3.44
N GLU A 39 25.15 6.77 3.25
CA GLU A 39 24.99 8.17 2.78
C GLU A 39 24.05 9.05 3.62
N GLY A 40 24.08 8.93 4.95
CA GLY A 40 23.29 9.79 5.86
C GLY A 40 21.79 9.52 5.89
N LEU A 41 21.29 8.54 5.12
CA LEU A 41 19.97 7.93 5.29
C LEU A 41 20.15 6.57 5.98
N THR A 42 19.36 6.31 7.02
CA THR A 42 19.31 4.97 7.60
C THR A 42 18.73 4.00 6.57
N VAL A 43 19.37 2.84 6.36
CA VAL A 43 18.88 1.77 5.45
C VAL A 43 17.42 1.40 5.78
N ALA A 44 17.07 1.47 7.06
CA ALA A 44 15.73 1.45 7.61
C ALA A 44 14.72 2.38 6.89
N ARG A 45 15.07 3.65 6.72
CA ARG A 45 14.20 4.64 6.08
C ARG A 45 14.03 4.37 4.59
N MET A 46 15.10 3.95 3.91
CA MET A 46 15.01 3.56 2.50
C MET A 46 14.09 2.35 2.31
N ALA A 47 14.18 1.34 3.18
CA ALA A 47 13.31 0.17 3.14
C ALA A 47 11.83 0.53 3.34
N LEU A 48 11.54 1.42 4.30
CA LEU A 48 10.19 1.90 4.57
C LEU A 48 9.60 2.73 3.44
N VAL A 49 10.37 3.67 2.88
CA VAL A 49 9.95 4.47 1.72
C VAL A 49 9.76 3.58 0.48
N GLY A 50 10.67 2.62 0.27
CA GLY A 50 10.55 1.64 -0.81
C GLY A 50 9.29 0.79 -0.68
N ALA A 51 8.99 0.29 0.52
CA ALA A 51 7.77 -0.47 0.79
C ALA A 51 6.52 0.39 0.55
N TRP A 52 6.53 1.66 0.98
CA TRP A 52 5.43 2.60 0.73
C TRP A 52 5.18 2.84 -0.76
N LEU A 53 6.23 3.14 -1.52
CA LEU A 53 6.12 3.35 -2.97
C LEU A 53 5.63 2.09 -3.70
N LEU A 54 6.08 0.91 -3.27
CA LEU A 54 5.64 -0.36 -3.83
C LEU A 54 4.14 -0.59 -3.59
N VAL A 55 3.63 -0.29 -2.39
CA VAL A 55 2.20 -0.40 -2.06
C VAL A 55 1.37 0.55 -2.94
N ILE A 56 1.81 1.80 -3.11
CA ILE A 56 1.13 2.76 -3.99
C ILE A 56 1.15 2.25 -5.44
N ALA A 57 2.29 1.78 -5.94
CA ALA A 57 2.43 1.28 -7.30
C ALA A 57 1.47 0.11 -7.59
N VAL A 58 1.34 -0.83 -6.65
CA VAL A 58 0.41 -1.96 -6.79
C VAL A 58 -1.05 -1.49 -6.77
N GLN A 59 -1.42 -0.55 -5.90
CA GLN A 59 -2.78 0.02 -5.86
C GLN A 59 -3.12 0.77 -7.15
N VAL A 60 -2.18 1.53 -7.72
CA VAL A 60 -2.34 2.20 -9.01
C VAL A 60 -2.49 1.19 -10.15
N ALA A 61 -1.67 0.13 -10.15
CA ALA A 61 -1.77 -0.94 -11.13
C ALA A 61 -3.12 -1.66 -11.07
N MET A 62 -3.62 -1.95 -9.86
CA MET A 62 -4.96 -2.50 -9.65
C MET A 62 -6.04 -1.57 -10.20
N LEU A 63 -5.99 -0.28 -9.87
CA LEU A 63 -6.96 0.71 -10.36
C LEU A 63 -6.95 0.81 -11.90
N ALA A 64 -5.77 0.80 -12.52
CA ALA A 64 -5.61 0.81 -13.97
C ALA A 64 -6.21 -0.47 -14.59
N MET A 65 -5.94 -1.63 -13.99
CA MET A 65 -6.48 -2.92 -14.44
C MET A 65 -8.00 -2.97 -14.32
N LEU A 66 -8.57 -2.44 -13.24
CA LEU A 66 -10.02 -2.33 -13.00
C LEU A 66 -10.72 -1.36 -13.97
N ARG A 67 -10.00 -0.35 -14.47
CA ARG A 67 -10.52 0.58 -15.49
C ARG A 67 -10.44 0.02 -16.91
N ALA A 68 -9.47 -0.84 -17.20
CA ALA A 68 -9.26 -1.43 -18.51
C ALA A 68 -10.49 -2.26 -18.96
N GLU A 69 -10.98 -2.00 -20.18
CA GLU A 69 -12.21 -2.64 -20.69
C GLU A 69 -12.15 -4.17 -20.72
N ARG A 70 -10.95 -4.73 -20.92
CA ARG A 70 -10.69 -6.17 -20.88
C ARG A 70 -11.04 -6.82 -19.53
N TRP A 71 -11.01 -6.05 -18.45
CA TRP A 71 -11.27 -6.53 -17.08
C TRP A 71 -12.40 -5.76 -16.40
N ALA A 72 -13.14 -4.93 -17.14
CA ALA A 72 -14.30 -4.24 -16.62
C ALA A 72 -15.43 -5.25 -16.33
N SER A 73 -16.22 -4.99 -15.29
CA SER A 73 -17.47 -5.72 -15.11
C SER A 73 -18.47 -5.28 -16.19
N PRO A 74 -19.26 -6.19 -16.78
CA PRO A 74 -20.31 -5.82 -17.72
C PRO A 74 -21.43 -5.01 -17.05
N GLU A 75 -21.58 -5.08 -15.72
CA GLU A 75 -22.52 -4.24 -14.98
C GLU A 75 -21.91 -2.87 -14.59
N PRO A 76 -22.55 -1.75 -14.96
CA PRO A 76 -22.01 -0.41 -14.70
C PRO A 76 -21.97 -0.04 -13.21
N THR A 77 -22.92 -0.53 -12.42
CA THR A 77 -22.97 -0.36 -10.95
C THR A 77 -21.81 -1.07 -10.26
N MET A 78 -21.56 -2.34 -10.61
CA MET A 78 -20.47 -3.14 -10.06
C MET A 78 -19.10 -2.54 -10.40
N ARG A 79 -18.95 -2.04 -11.65
CA ARG A 79 -17.75 -1.31 -12.09
C ARG A 79 -17.54 -0.02 -11.27
N PHE A 80 -18.60 0.75 -11.03
CA PHE A 80 -18.52 1.96 -10.22
C PHE A 80 -18.10 1.66 -8.78
N VAL A 81 -18.72 0.68 -8.14
CA VAL A 81 -18.40 0.27 -6.76
C VAL A 81 -16.95 -0.19 -6.64
N SER A 82 -16.49 -1.05 -7.55
CA SER A 82 -15.12 -1.58 -7.51
C SER A 82 -14.06 -0.49 -7.76
N VAL A 83 -14.30 0.43 -8.69
CA VAL A 83 -13.40 1.59 -8.92
C VAL A 83 -13.39 2.52 -7.70
N THR A 84 -14.55 2.78 -7.10
CA THR A 84 -14.65 3.63 -5.91
C THR A 84 -13.87 3.04 -4.75
N LEU A 85 -14.01 1.74 -4.49
CA LEU A 85 -13.23 1.02 -3.47
C LEU A 85 -11.73 1.06 -3.74
N ALA A 86 -11.30 0.90 -5.00
CA ALA A 86 -9.89 1.02 -5.36
C ALA A 86 -9.33 2.43 -5.13
N VAL A 87 -10.10 3.48 -5.44
CA VAL A 87 -9.71 4.86 -5.15
C VAL A 87 -9.63 5.11 -3.64
N VAL A 88 -10.62 4.68 -2.87
CA VAL A 88 -10.61 4.82 -1.41
C VAL A 88 -9.41 4.08 -0.82
N ALA A 89 -9.12 2.86 -1.29
CA ALA A 89 -7.96 2.10 -0.82
C ALA A 89 -6.63 2.76 -1.19
N LEU A 90 -6.53 3.44 -2.34
CA LEU A 90 -5.35 4.22 -2.72
C LEU A 90 -5.16 5.44 -1.81
N VAL A 91 -6.23 6.21 -1.58
CA VAL A 91 -6.19 7.38 -0.68
C VAL A 91 -5.85 6.95 0.74
N ALA A 92 -6.46 5.85 1.20
CA ALA A 92 -6.14 5.26 2.49
C ALA A 92 -4.67 4.85 2.57
N ALA A 93 -4.11 4.19 1.54
CA ALA A 93 -2.69 3.81 1.50
C ALA A 93 -1.79 5.04 1.62
N VAL A 94 -2.06 6.07 0.82
CA VAL A 94 -1.28 7.31 0.85
C VAL A 94 -1.31 7.91 2.26
N TRP A 95 -2.51 8.10 2.83
CA TRP A 95 -2.68 8.76 4.13
C TRP A 95 -2.12 7.95 5.30
N SER A 96 -2.41 6.64 5.36
CA SER A 96 -2.01 5.78 6.48
C SER A 96 -0.51 5.55 6.55
N LEU A 97 0.20 5.71 5.43
CA LEU A 97 1.63 5.45 5.34
C LEU A 97 2.47 6.73 5.32
N VAL A 98 1.85 7.93 5.33
CA VAL A 98 2.58 9.21 5.53
C VAL A 98 3.46 9.20 6.79
N PRO A 99 2.98 8.76 7.98
CA PRO A 99 3.76 8.85 9.22
C PRO A 99 5.07 8.06 9.13
N VAL A 100 5.06 6.95 8.39
CA VAL A 100 6.22 6.07 8.18
C VAL A 100 7.38 6.84 7.50
N ALA A 101 7.07 7.81 6.64
CA ALA A 101 8.07 8.61 5.95
C ALA A 101 8.45 9.90 6.71
N THR A 102 7.52 10.48 7.47
CA THR A 102 7.67 11.83 8.03
C THR A 102 8.01 11.86 9.53
N THR A 103 7.71 10.80 10.28
CA THR A 103 7.95 10.76 11.73
C THR A 103 9.26 10.06 12.08
N SER A 104 9.87 10.44 13.19
CA SER A 104 11.02 9.74 13.78
C SER A 104 10.62 8.29 14.07
N ILE A 105 11.37 7.37 13.47
CA ILE A 105 10.95 5.98 13.30
C ILE A 105 11.00 5.23 14.63
N CYS A 106 11.96 5.56 15.49
CA CYS A 106 12.20 4.90 16.78
C CYS A 106 12.48 5.96 17.86
N TYR A 107 11.82 5.83 19.01
CA TYR A 107 12.05 6.61 20.23
C TYR A 107 12.59 5.70 21.32
#